data_AF-A0AAE3G1A1-F1
#
_entry.id   AF-A0AAE3G1A1-F1
#
_cell.length_a   1.000
_cell.length_b   1.000
_cell.length_c   1.000
_cell.angle_alpha   90.00
_cell.angle_beta   90.00
_cell.angle_gamma   90.00
#
_symmetry.space_group_name_H-M   'P 1'
#
loop_
_entity.id
_entity.type
_entity.pdbx_description
1 polymer ?
#
loop_
_entity_poly.entity_id
_entity_poly.type
_entity_poly.pdbx_seq_one_letter_code
_entity_poly.pdbx_strand_id
1 'polypeptide(L)'
;MTSNYLRSVLLAEALRHHQRGASLLLEDTDARDQAFRQDSGACGQLLTWVECLAVTPRLKAALQRLHRGLIIALLTPVLLGLAAGMSSAGVALGNPAAGPTNLLTLFATLIAVPTLFLLAWLLITLFTLRRVSGRPRDGQVGWFGDALMALAAAIASLGPASSAEREDRRAIARAMIAMTGSGSLRRWAFGLVSHGAWLAFALGALLVCAIRLTGEQHDFVWGTTLLADEQAINLIQALAWLPDLLNLPAPTPDMVAAARLGTETDASDRQVWGRFILVMLILTTIVPRLLLTVVCALRSRWLLGRLSLNLGHTFYQRALLELRRHPRQPDGPPPADVLYRPGGSIEARSFGPAEYVAVLGLELDDSGRWPPPVEHWQGLDLGHIASRTEARRALADLAALRPAPRFVVVMASMIRSPDRAAMDLLSSVARAAGVPVLLLLLNGERLEQREEDRAQRLRDWAERARRSSVQGVRESNWDDLPSLTRHRLEAALGGDRSASGTTTP
;
A
#
# COMPACT_ATOMS: atom_id res chain seq x y z
N MET A 1 10.64 4.96 -18.61
CA MET A 1 10.61 5.77 -17.37
C MET A 1 10.03 5.05 -16.14
N THR A 2 9.10 4.09 -16.28
CA THR A 2 8.36 3.48 -15.14
C THR A 2 9.18 2.58 -14.19
N SER A 3 10.23 1.89 -14.66
CA SER A 3 11.01 0.96 -13.81
C SER A 3 11.91 1.67 -12.80
N ASN A 4 12.60 2.74 -13.22
CA ASN A 4 13.48 3.49 -12.32
C ASN A 4 12.68 4.26 -11.26
N TYR A 5 11.59 4.91 -11.67
CA TYR A 5 10.70 5.60 -10.73
C TYR A 5 10.16 4.67 -9.64
N LEU A 6 9.64 3.49 -10.02
CA LEU A 6 9.13 2.51 -9.06
C LEU A 6 10.21 2.03 -8.07
N ARG A 7 11.45 1.85 -8.56
CA ARG A 7 12.58 1.51 -7.68
C ARG A 7 12.88 2.61 -6.68
N SER A 8 12.98 3.87 -7.12
CA SER A 8 13.27 4.99 -6.23
C SER A 8 12.15 5.20 -5.21
N VAL A 9 10.89 5.07 -5.62
CA VAL A 9 9.73 5.10 -4.71
C VAL A 9 9.81 3.97 -3.68
N LEU A 10 10.14 2.75 -4.09
CA LEU A 10 10.31 1.61 -3.17
C LEU A 10 11.47 1.80 -2.19
N LEU A 11 12.58 2.40 -2.64
CA LEU A 11 13.71 2.73 -1.78
C LEU A 11 13.31 3.78 -0.72
N ALA A 12 12.57 4.81 -1.13
CA ALA A 12 12.07 5.84 -0.21
C ALA A 12 11.10 5.27 0.82
N GLU A 13 10.24 4.31 0.43
CA GLU A 13 9.36 3.61 1.37
C GLU A 13 10.12 2.62 2.27
N ALA A 14 11.16 1.97 1.75
CA ALA A 14 12.02 1.09 2.55
C ALA A 14 12.76 1.87 3.63
N LEU A 15 13.21 3.08 3.32
CA LEU A 15 13.86 3.96 4.29
C LEU A 15 12.92 4.35 5.44
N ARG A 16 11.64 4.57 5.16
CA ARG A 16 10.59 4.81 6.17
C ARG A 16 10.42 3.61 7.11
N HIS A 17 10.57 2.39 6.60
CA HIS A 17 10.45 1.15 7.35
C HIS A 17 11.77 0.63 7.95
N HIS A 18 12.88 1.33 7.74
CA HIS A 18 14.19 0.98 8.29
C HIS A 18 14.36 1.63 9.67
N GLN A 19 14.83 0.90 10.70
CA GLN A 19 14.77 1.38 12.10
C GLN A 19 15.58 2.67 12.30
N ARG A 20 16.72 2.77 11.60
CA ARG A 20 17.57 3.98 11.57
C ARG A 20 17.39 4.82 10.31
N GLY A 21 16.53 4.41 9.38
CA GLY A 21 16.46 5.06 8.06
C GLY A 21 15.96 6.49 8.15
N ALA A 22 15.01 6.74 9.06
CA ALA A 22 14.50 8.08 9.32
C ALA A 22 15.53 9.03 9.91
N SER A 23 16.37 8.58 10.84
CA SER A 23 17.43 9.43 11.40
C SER A 23 18.53 9.68 10.37
N LEU A 24 18.94 8.65 9.62
CA LEU A 24 19.97 8.77 8.59
C LEU A 24 19.58 9.74 7.46
N LEU A 25 18.32 9.74 7.04
CA LEU A 25 17.82 10.71 6.07
C LEU A 25 17.97 12.13 6.61
N LEU A 26 17.61 12.38 7.87
CA LEU A 26 17.60 13.72 8.46
C LEU A 26 19.00 14.24 8.82
N GLU A 27 19.98 13.36 9.00
CA GLU A 27 21.36 13.70 9.43
C GLU A 27 22.32 13.93 8.25
N ASP A 28 22.07 13.33 7.07
CA ASP A 28 22.98 13.41 5.90
C ASP A 28 22.75 14.70 5.09
N THR A 29 23.46 15.76 5.50
CA THR A 29 23.38 17.10 4.88
C THR A 29 23.98 17.17 3.48
N ASP A 30 24.97 16.34 3.15
CA ASP A 30 25.65 16.37 1.84
C ASP A 30 24.73 15.81 0.75
N ALA A 31 24.07 14.68 1.03
CA ALA A 31 23.08 14.08 0.14
C ALA A 31 21.88 15.02 -0.08
N ARG A 32 21.47 15.76 0.95
CA ARG A 32 20.40 16.75 0.90
C ARG A 32 20.75 17.93 -0.01
N ASP A 33 21.95 18.49 0.15
CA ASP A 33 22.41 19.64 -0.62
C ASP A 33 22.64 19.28 -2.10
N GLN A 34 22.99 18.02 -2.40
CA GLN A 34 23.02 17.50 -3.78
C GLN A 34 21.61 17.39 -4.38
N ALA A 35 20.63 16.92 -3.61
CA ALA A 35 19.25 16.78 -4.07
C ALA A 35 18.55 18.12 -4.28
N PHE A 36 18.80 19.11 -3.42
CA PHE A 36 18.26 20.47 -3.54
C PHE A 36 18.73 21.17 -4.83
N ARG A 37 19.95 20.89 -5.28
CA ARG A 37 20.52 21.45 -6.52
C ARG A 37 19.87 20.93 -7.80
N GLN A 38 19.03 19.88 -7.74
CA GLN A 38 18.29 19.42 -8.90
C GLN A 38 17.01 20.24 -9.11
N ASP A 39 16.82 20.71 -10.34
CA ASP A 39 15.58 21.35 -10.78
C ASP A 39 14.51 20.29 -11.09
N SER A 40 14.00 19.70 -10.01
CA SER A 40 12.90 18.76 -10.03
C SER A 40 11.91 19.16 -8.94
N GLY A 41 10.60 18.90 -9.13
CA GLY A 41 9.62 19.20 -8.09
C GLY A 41 9.95 18.50 -6.76
N ALA A 42 9.33 18.91 -5.66
CA ALA A 42 9.65 18.44 -4.31
C ALA A 42 9.74 16.90 -4.14
N CYS A 43 8.89 16.15 -4.85
CA CYS A 43 8.94 14.68 -4.90
C CYS A 43 10.21 14.16 -5.61
N GLY A 44 10.61 14.77 -6.72
CA GLY A 44 11.83 14.42 -7.45
C GLY A 44 13.10 14.69 -6.65
N GLN A 45 13.15 15.82 -5.94
CA GLN A 45 14.26 16.14 -5.04
C GLN A 45 14.33 15.14 -3.87
N LEU A 46 13.18 14.80 -3.26
CA LEU A 46 13.14 13.77 -2.21
C LEU A 46 13.66 12.41 -2.70
N LEU A 47 13.24 11.97 -3.89
CA LEU A 47 13.72 10.72 -4.48
C LEU A 47 15.23 10.78 -4.76
N THR A 48 15.74 11.92 -5.24
CA THR A 48 17.17 12.13 -5.47
C THR A 48 17.95 12.10 -4.15
N TRP A 49 17.42 12.70 -3.09
CA TRP A 49 18.04 12.66 -1.77
C TRP A 49 18.19 11.22 -1.29
N VAL A 50 17.12 10.43 -1.39
CA VAL A 50 17.17 8.99 -1.08
C VAL A 50 18.21 8.28 -1.94
N GLU A 51 18.33 8.59 -3.23
CA GLU A 51 19.31 7.98 -4.12
C GLU A 51 20.78 8.28 -3.72
N CYS A 52 21.04 9.43 -3.09
CA CYS A 52 22.37 9.87 -2.67
C CYS A 52 22.81 9.35 -1.28
N LEU A 53 21.91 8.81 -0.47
CA LEU A 53 22.26 8.32 0.88
C LEU A 53 23.26 7.16 0.83
N ALA A 54 24.18 7.13 1.80
CA ALA A 54 25.18 6.06 1.96
C ALA A 54 24.57 4.65 2.15
N VAL A 55 23.34 4.55 2.68
CA VAL A 55 22.64 3.27 2.89
C VAL A 55 22.02 2.71 1.60
N THR A 56 21.82 3.56 0.58
CA THR A 56 21.06 3.21 -0.62
C THR A 56 21.64 2.08 -1.46
N PRO A 57 22.97 1.95 -1.64
CA PRO A 57 23.56 0.79 -2.31
C PRO A 57 23.17 -0.55 -1.66
N ARG A 58 23.11 -0.60 -0.33
CA ARG A 58 22.70 -1.80 0.43
C ARG A 58 21.21 -2.09 0.26
N LEU A 59 20.36 -1.06 0.31
CA LEU A 59 18.92 -1.20 0.03
C LEU A 59 18.66 -1.66 -1.41
N LYS A 60 19.43 -1.17 -2.39
CA LYS A 60 19.38 -1.64 -3.79
C LYS A 60 19.76 -3.12 -3.90
N ALA A 61 20.79 -3.57 -3.19
CA ALA A 61 21.17 -4.99 -3.15
C ALA A 61 20.06 -5.86 -2.51
N ALA A 62 19.45 -5.39 -1.42
CA ALA A 62 18.30 -6.05 -0.80
C ALA A 62 17.08 -6.12 -1.74
N LEU A 63 16.80 -5.05 -2.49
CA LEU A 63 15.75 -5.02 -3.51
C LEU A 63 16.00 -6.01 -4.64
N GLN A 64 17.25 -6.12 -5.12
CA GLN A 64 17.61 -7.10 -6.14
C GLN A 64 17.41 -8.54 -5.65
N ARG A 65 17.74 -8.83 -4.38
CA ARG A 65 17.48 -10.15 -3.77
C ARG A 65 15.99 -10.43 -3.65
N LEU A 66 15.19 -9.46 -3.21
CA LEU A 66 13.73 -9.61 -3.18
C LEU A 66 13.15 -9.83 -4.58
N HIS A 67 13.65 -9.10 -5.59
CA HIS A 67 13.24 -9.28 -6.98
C HIS A 67 13.56 -10.69 -7.49
N ARG A 68 14.75 -11.23 -7.19
CA ARG A 68 15.08 -12.63 -7.48
C ARG A 68 14.17 -13.60 -6.73
N GLY A 69 13.90 -13.34 -5.45
CA GLY A 69 12.97 -14.13 -4.64
C GLY A 69 11.56 -14.14 -5.23
N LEU A 70 11.08 -13.01 -5.75
CA LEU A 70 9.81 -12.88 -6.47
C LEU A 70 9.83 -13.69 -7.77
N ILE A 71 10.89 -13.58 -8.58
CA ILE A 71 11.02 -14.38 -9.81
C ILE A 71 10.97 -15.88 -9.50
N ILE A 72 11.71 -16.33 -8.48
CA ILE A 72 11.71 -17.74 -8.07
C ILE A 72 10.31 -18.14 -7.58
N ALA A 73 9.69 -17.35 -6.70
CA ALA A 73 8.34 -17.61 -6.20
C ALA A 73 7.28 -17.66 -7.32
N LEU A 74 7.51 -16.96 -8.44
CA LEU A 74 6.67 -17.02 -9.64
C LEU A 74 6.98 -18.22 -10.54
N LEU A 75 8.24 -18.58 -10.72
CA LEU A 75 8.67 -19.69 -11.59
C LEU A 75 8.42 -21.06 -10.98
N THR A 76 8.62 -21.22 -9.67
CA THR A 76 8.41 -22.50 -8.97
C THR A 76 7.02 -23.09 -9.21
N PRO A 77 5.89 -22.39 -9.00
CA PRO A 77 4.56 -22.95 -9.24
C PRO A 77 4.30 -23.23 -10.73
N VAL A 78 4.92 -22.51 -11.65
CA VAL A 78 4.84 -22.79 -13.10
C VAL A 78 5.53 -24.12 -13.44
N LEU A 79 6.74 -24.33 -12.94
CA LEU A 79 7.49 -25.58 -13.15
C LEU A 79 6.79 -26.78 -12.49
N LEU A 80 6.30 -26.60 -11.26
CA LEU A 80 5.51 -27.63 -10.56
C LEU A 80 4.21 -27.93 -11.31
N GLY A 81 3.52 -26.90 -11.81
CA GLY A 81 2.33 -27.05 -12.64
C GLY A 81 2.62 -27.87 -13.89
N LEU A 82 3.67 -27.53 -14.63
CA LEU A 82 4.09 -28.26 -15.83
C LEU A 82 4.37 -29.74 -15.52
N ALA A 83 5.16 -30.01 -14.48
CA ALA A 83 5.47 -31.38 -14.04
C ALA A 83 4.21 -32.14 -13.62
N ALA A 84 3.32 -31.51 -12.84
CA ALA A 84 2.05 -32.11 -12.43
C ALA A 84 1.15 -32.41 -13.63
N GLY A 85 1.13 -31.54 -14.65
CA GLY A 85 0.37 -31.74 -15.89
C GLY A 85 0.88 -32.92 -16.69
N MET A 86 2.19 -32.99 -16.90
CA MET A 86 2.83 -34.12 -17.58
C MET A 86 2.55 -35.44 -16.87
N SER A 87 2.73 -35.48 -15.55
CA SER A 87 2.47 -36.67 -14.73
C SER A 87 0.99 -37.07 -14.76
N SER A 88 0.08 -36.10 -14.62
CA SER A 88 -1.36 -36.37 -14.61
C SER A 88 -1.85 -36.92 -15.95
N ALA A 89 -1.37 -36.37 -17.07
CA ALA A 89 -1.70 -36.89 -18.40
C ALA A 89 -1.10 -38.29 -18.62
N GLY A 90 0.13 -38.54 -18.16
CA GLY A 90 0.76 -39.85 -18.22
C GLY A 90 -0.05 -40.93 -17.48
N VAL A 91 -0.46 -40.62 -16.24
CA VAL A 91 -1.29 -41.53 -15.42
C VAL A 91 -2.69 -41.69 -16.02
N ALA A 92 -3.33 -40.60 -16.45
CA ALA A 92 -4.69 -40.64 -16.98
C ALA A 92 -4.82 -41.40 -18.30
N LEU A 93 -3.81 -41.31 -19.18
CA LEU A 93 -3.76 -42.10 -20.41
C LEU A 93 -3.45 -43.58 -20.12
N GLY A 94 -2.69 -43.86 -19.05
CA GLY A 94 -2.29 -45.22 -18.70
C GLY A 94 -1.28 -45.81 -19.68
N ASN A 95 -0.97 -47.09 -19.54
CA ASN A 95 -0.16 -47.82 -20.52
C ASN A 95 -1.12 -48.51 -21.52
N PRO A 96 -1.07 -48.21 -22.83
CA PRO A 96 -1.98 -48.82 -23.81
C PRO A 96 -1.83 -50.35 -23.88
N ALA A 97 -0.65 -50.90 -23.53
CA ALA A 97 -0.44 -52.35 -23.46
C ALA A 97 -1.14 -53.01 -22.26
N ALA A 98 -1.48 -52.25 -21.21
CA ALA A 98 -2.13 -52.76 -20.00
C ALA A 98 -3.66 -52.77 -20.11
N GLY A 99 -4.24 -52.05 -21.08
CA GLY A 99 -5.68 -51.98 -21.30
C GLY A 99 -6.11 -50.64 -21.91
N PRO A 100 -7.41 -50.50 -22.23
CA PRO A 100 -7.94 -49.28 -22.82
C PRO A 100 -7.97 -48.12 -21.82
N THR A 101 -7.83 -46.91 -22.33
CA THR A 101 -7.89 -45.66 -21.55
C THR A 101 -9.33 -45.31 -21.20
N ASN A 102 -9.62 -45.12 -19.91
CA ASN A 102 -10.93 -44.68 -19.46
C ASN A 102 -11.10 -43.15 -19.66
N LEU A 103 -11.98 -42.78 -20.58
CA LEU A 103 -12.32 -41.40 -20.95
C LEU A 103 -12.78 -40.57 -19.76
N LEU A 104 -13.57 -41.13 -18.84
CA LEU A 104 -14.12 -40.38 -17.71
C LEU A 104 -13.04 -40.05 -16.68
N THR A 105 -12.08 -40.96 -16.46
CA THR A 105 -10.90 -40.67 -15.65
C THR A 105 -10.07 -39.56 -16.28
N LEU A 106 -9.86 -39.63 -17.60
CA LEU A 106 -9.11 -38.62 -18.33
C LEU A 106 -9.77 -37.23 -18.26
N PHE A 107 -11.08 -37.15 -18.52
CA PHE A 107 -11.83 -35.90 -18.42
C PHE A 107 -11.91 -35.38 -16.98
N ALA A 108 -12.11 -36.25 -15.99
CA ALA A 108 -12.12 -35.84 -14.59
C ALA A 108 -10.79 -35.17 -14.18
N THR A 109 -9.67 -35.79 -14.56
CA THR A 109 -8.33 -35.37 -14.14
C THR A 109 -7.84 -34.13 -14.88
N LEU A 110 -8.00 -34.09 -16.22
CA LEU A 110 -7.42 -33.05 -17.08
C LEU A 110 -8.37 -31.88 -17.37
N ILE A 111 -9.68 -32.06 -17.19
CA ILE A 111 -10.69 -31.05 -17.52
C ILE A 111 -11.50 -30.67 -16.28
N ALA A 112 -12.21 -31.60 -15.65
CA ALA A 112 -13.19 -31.29 -14.62
C ALA A 112 -12.55 -30.64 -13.39
N VAL A 113 -11.52 -31.26 -12.81
CA VAL A 113 -10.82 -30.72 -11.64
C VAL A 113 -10.22 -29.33 -11.92
N PRO A 114 -9.42 -29.11 -12.97
CA PRO A 114 -8.91 -27.78 -13.32
C PRO A 114 -10.02 -26.73 -13.56
N THR A 115 -11.16 -27.15 -14.13
CA THR A 115 -12.32 -26.29 -14.38
C THR A 115 -13.05 -25.93 -13.09
N LEU A 116 -13.20 -26.85 -12.14
CA LEU A 116 -13.78 -26.56 -10.82
C LEU A 116 -12.96 -25.50 -10.06
N PHE A 117 -11.63 -25.59 -10.09
CA PHE A 117 -10.77 -24.55 -9.53
C PHE A 117 -10.93 -23.19 -10.23
N LEU A 118 -11.19 -23.19 -11.54
CA LEU A 118 -11.46 -21.96 -12.30
C LEU A 118 -12.78 -21.33 -11.85
N LEU A 119 -13.84 -22.14 -11.76
CA LEU A 119 -15.17 -21.70 -11.32
C LEU A 119 -15.14 -21.18 -9.89
N ALA A 120 -14.47 -21.89 -8.97
CA ALA A 120 -14.28 -21.44 -7.59
C ALA A 120 -13.57 -20.08 -7.53
N TRP A 121 -12.49 -19.91 -8.31
CA TRP A 121 -11.78 -18.63 -8.38
C TRP A 121 -12.66 -17.50 -8.95
N LEU A 122 -13.43 -17.78 -10.01
CA LEU A 122 -14.32 -16.81 -10.63
C LEU A 122 -15.42 -16.39 -9.64
N LEU A 123 -16.03 -17.35 -8.95
CA LEU A 123 -17.06 -17.13 -7.94
C LEU A 123 -16.54 -16.24 -6.81
N ILE A 124 -15.38 -16.57 -6.23
CA ILE A 124 -14.73 -15.78 -5.18
C ILE A 124 -14.42 -14.37 -5.68
N THR A 125 -13.90 -14.24 -6.90
CA THR A 125 -13.55 -12.95 -7.49
C THR A 125 -14.79 -12.09 -7.74
N LEU A 126 -15.87 -12.65 -8.30
CA LEU A 126 -17.13 -11.94 -8.54
C LEU A 126 -17.79 -11.47 -7.23
N PHE A 127 -17.83 -12.33 -6.20
CA PHE A 127 -18.39 -11.95 -4.90
C PHE A 127 -17.59 -10.87 -4.19
N THR A 128 -16.27 -10.84 -4.39
CA THR A 128 -15.40 -9.82 -3.78
C THR A 128 -15.36 -8.53 -4.58
N LEU A 129 -15.62 -8.56 -5.89
CA LEU A 129 -15.82 -7.36 -6.72
C LEU A 129 -17.14 -6.64 -6.39
N ARG A 130 -18.22 -7.39 -6.10
CA ARG A 130 -19.54 -6.82 -5.75
C ARG A 130 -19.57 -6.05 -4.42
N ARG A 131 -18.64 -6.34 -3.49
CA ARG A 131 -18.56 -5.67 -2.18
C ARG A 131 -17.81 -4.33 -2.21
N VAL A 132 -17.28 -3.91 -3.37
CA VAL A 132 -16.49 -2.67 -3.51
C VAL A 132 -17.35 -1.39 -3.45
N SER A 133 -18.69 -1.50 -3.48
CA SER A 133 -19.60 -0.35 -3.29
C SER A 133 -19.70 0.15 -1.83
N GLY A 134 -19.08 -0.54 -0.87
CA GLY A 134 -18.89 -0.07 0.50
C GLY A 134 -17.41 -0.11 0.87
N ARG A 135 -16.98 0.79 1.78
CA ARG A 135 -15.58 0.94 2.24
C ARG A 135 -14.84 -0.42 2.27
N PRO A 136 -13.68 -0.53 1.60
CA PRO A 136 -12.94 -1.78 1.58
C PRO A 136 -12.59 -2.16 3.02
N ARG A 137 -13.17 -3.26 3.50
CA ARG A 137 -12.73 -3.90 4.75
C ARG A 137 -11.35 -4.48 4.45
N ASP A 138 -10.31 -3.76 4.85
CA ASP A 138 -8.93 -4.24 4.84
C ASP A 138 -8.90 -5.63 5.50
N GLY A 139 -8.49 -6.66 4.76
CA GLY A 139 -8.12 -7.95 5.34
C GLY A 139 -8.68 -9.22 4.69
N GLN A 140 -9.87 -9.23 4.08
CA GLN A 140 -10.50 -10.54 3.76
C GLN A 140 -9.99 -11.27 2.50
N VAL A 141 -9.28 -10.62 1.58
CA VAL A 141 -8.70 -11.28 0.38
C VAL A 141 -7.17 -11.08 0.29
N GLY A 142 -6.56 -10.52 1.34
CA GLY A 142 -5.13 -10.19 1.37
C GLY A 142 -4.21 -11.41 1.55
N TRP A 143 -4.70 -12.46 2.23
CA TRP A 143 -3.86 -13.57 2.68
C TRP A 143 -3.11 -14.31 1.56
N PHE A 144 -3.69 -14.41 0.35
CA PHE A 144 -3.03 -15.05 -0.78
C PHE A 144 -1.88 -14.24 -1.38
N GLY A 145 -2.05 -12.91 -1.48
CA GLY A 145 -0.96 -12.03 -1.90
C GLY A 145 0.12 -11.91 -0.82
N ASP A 146 -0.28 -11.98 0.44
CA ASP A 146 0.63 -12.00 1.58
C ASP A 146 1.47 -13.28 1.60
N ALA A 147 0.89 -14.43 1.25
CA ALA A 147 1.62 -15.69 1.11
C ALA A 147 2.68 -15.64 0.00
N LEU A 148 2.36 -15.07 -1.17
CA LEU A 148 3.34 -14.89 -2.25
C LEU A 148 4.49 -13.97 -1.81
N MET A 149 4.18 -12.86 -1.16
CA MET A 149 5.19 -11.92 -0.65
C MET A 149 6.02 -12.53 0.47
N ALA A 150 5.41 -13.31 1.36
CA ALA A 150 6.09 -14.02 2.43
C ALA A 150 7.03 -15.09 1.87
N LEU A 151 6.60 -15.85 0.86
CA LEU A 151 7.45 -16.81 0.15
C LEU A 151 8.63 -16.13 -0.53
N ALA A 152 8.38 -15.04 -1.26
CA ALA A 152 9.45 -14.28 -1.92
C ALA A 152 10.45 -13.70 -0.91
N ALA A 153 9.97 -13.19 0.23
CA ALA A 153 10.81 -12.71 1.32
C ALA A 153 11.59 -13.85 1.99
N ALA A 154 10.97 -15.02 2.19
CA ALA A 154 11.63 -16.21 2.72
C ALA A 154 12.77 -16.66 1.79
N ILE A 155 12.52 -16.76 0.48
CA ILE A 155 13.53 -17.09 -0.52
C ILE A 155 14.65 -16.03 -0.53
N ALA A 156 14.32 -14.75 -0.51
CA ALA A 156 15.30 -13.66 -0.47
C ALA A 156 16.12 -13.61 0.84
N SER A 157 15.61 -14.24 1.90
CA SER A 157 16.29 -14.37 3.18
C SER A 157 17.28 -15.54 3.24
N LEU A 158 17.26 -16.46 2.27
CA LEU A 158 18.18 -17.58 2.20
C LEU A 158 19.65 -17.11 2.05
N GLY A 159 20.54 -17.84 2.70
CA GLY A 159 21.98 -17.58 2.73
C GLY A 159 22.46 -16.71 3.89
N PRO A 160 23.77 -16.70 4.17
CA PRO A 160 24.34 -15.92 5.26
C PRO A 160 24.09 -14.42 5.07
N ALA A 161 23.93 -13.72 6.19
CA ALA A 161 23.63 -12.30 6.23
C ALA A 161 24.16 -11.69 7.52
N SER A 162 24.66 -10.46 7.48
CA SER A 162 24.90 -9.69 8.70
C SER A 162 23.56 -9.24 9.32
N SER A 163 23.58 -8.78 10.58
CA SER A 163 22.39 -8.19 11.22
C SER A 163 21.86 -7.00 10.42
N ALA A 164 22.76 -6.17 9.92
CA ALA A 164 22.46 -4.98 9.15
C ALA A 164 21.82 -5.31 7.79
N GLU A 165 22.32 -6.33 7.08
CA GLU A 165 21.69 -6.80 5.84
C GLU A 165 20.29 -7.39 6.06
N ARG A 166 20.07 -8.09 7.18
CA ARG A 166 18.74 -8.61 7.52
C ARG A 166 17.74 -7.48 7.75
N GLU A 167 18.18 -6.38 8.35
CA GLU A 167 17.35 -5.19 8.52
C GLU A 167 16.98 -4.57 7.17
N ASP A 168 17.96 -4.39 6.27
CA ASP A 168 17.73 -3.86 4.91
C ASP A 168 16.70 -4.71 4.15
N ARG A 169 16.86 -6.05 4.19
CA ARG A 169 15.94 -7.01 3.55
C ARG A 169 14.53 -6.91 4.12
N ARG A 170 14.39 -6.80 5.45
CA ARG A 170 13.09 -6.63 6.13
C ARG A 170 12.44 -5.29 5.80
N ALA A 171 13.22 -4.21 5.73
CA ALA A 171 12.75 -2.88 5.39
C ALA A 171 12.16 -2.84 3.97
N ILE A 172 12.87 -3.41 3.00
CA ILE A 172 12.41 -3.54 1.61
C ILE A 172 11.16 -4.43 1.50
N ALA A 173 11.11 -5.56 2.22
CA ALA A 173 9.92 -6.42 2.23
C ALA A 173 8.70 -5.70 2.81
N ARG A 174 8.86 -4.97 3.94
CA ARG A 174 7.79 -4.16 4.55
C ARG A 174 7.31 -3.05 3.62
N ALA A 175 8.22 -2.36 2.94
CA ALA A 175 7.88 -1.34 1.96
C ALA A 175 7.08 -1.90 0.79
N MET A 176 7.50 -3.03 0.21
CA MET A 176 6.74 -3.71 -0.83
C MET A 176 5.33 -4.10 -0.34
N ILE A 177 5.21 -4.63 0.87
CA ILE A 177 3.91 -4.97 1.46
C ILE A 177 3.06 -3.70 1.63
N ALA A 178 3.59 -2.64 2.25
CA ALA A 178 2.87 -1.39 2.47
C ALA A 178 2.37 -0.76 1.16
N MET A 179 3.23 -0.69 0.15
CA MET A 179 2.90 -0.12 -1.16
C MET A 179 1.91 -0.97 -1.96
N THR A 180 2.00 -2.29 -1.84
CA THR A 180 1.04 -3.21 -2.49
C THR A 180 -0.23 -3.41 -1.66
N GLY A 181 -0.39 -2.70 -0.53
CA GLY A 181 -1.50 -2.83 0.41
C GLY A 181 -2.88 -2.56 -0.16
N SER A 182 -3.00 -1.95 -1.34
CA SER A 182 -4.27 -1.92 -2.05
C SER A 182 -4.68 -3.36 -2.43
N GLY A 183 -5.75 -3.87 -1.83
CA GLY A 183 -6.25 -5.24 -2.06
C GLY A 183 -6.52 -5.60 -3.53
N SER A 184 -6.53 -4.62 -4.43
CA SER A 184 -6.56 -4.83 -5.88
C SER A 184 -5.27 -5.40 -6.44
N LEU A 185 -4.09 -4.85 -6.12
CA LEU A 185 -2.83 -5.29 -6.76
C LEU A 185 -2.46 -6.72 -6.36
N ARG A 186 -2.55 -7.02 -5.06
CA ARG A 186 -2.28 -8.37 -4.51
C ARG A 186 -3.18 -9.44 -5.13
N ARG A 187 -4.45 -9.13 -5.38
CA ARG A 187 -5.42 -10.03 -6.02
C ARG A 187 -5.02 -10.38 -7.45
N TRP A 188 -4.69 -9.38 -8.27
CA TRP A 188 -4.28 -9.62 -9.66
C TRP A 188 -2.92 -10.31 -9.75
N ALA A 189 -2.00 -10.00 -8.84
CA ALA A 189 -0.72 -10.71 -8.75
C ALA A 189 -0.92 -12.20 -8.42
N PHE A 190 -1.76 -12.52 -7.44
CA PHE A 190 -2.10 -13.91 -7.12
C PHE A 190 -2.81 -14.62 -8.28
N GLY A 191 -3.78 -13.95 -8.92
CA GLY A 191 -4.43 -14.46 -10.13
C GLY A 191 -3.42 -14.82 -11.21
N LEU A 192 -2.42 -13.95 -11.45
CA LEU A 192 -1.36 -14.22 -12.41
C LEU A 192 -0.58 -15.50 -12.08
N VAL A 193 -0.20 -15.69 -10.81
CA VAL A 193 0.53 -16.91 -10.38
C VAL A 193 -0.33 -18.16 -10.54
N SER A 194 -1.58 -18.11 -10.05
CA SER A 194 -2.47 -19.26 -10.06
C SER A 194 -2.85 -19.67 -11.48
N HIS A 195 -3.27 -18.73 -12.32
CA HIS A 195 -3.61 -19.02 -13.72
C HIS A 195 -2.38 -19.41 -14.53
N GLY A 196 -1.21 -18.83 -14.27
CA GLY A 196 0.05 -19.23 -14.90
C GLY A 196 0.43 -20.68 -14.57
N ALA A 197 0.29 -21.10 -13.31
CA ALA A 197 0.55 -22.47 -12.88
C ALA A 197 -0.43 -23.48 -13.52
N TRP A 198 -1.73 -23.16 -13.53
CA TRP A 198 -2.76 -24.00 -14.18
C TRP A 198 -2.61 -24.05 -15.70
N LEU A 199 -2.17 -22.95 -16.33
CA LEU A 199 -1.85 -22.93 -17.75
C LEU A 199 -0.63 -23.82 -18.03
N ALA A 200 0.41 -23.76 -17.20
CA ALA A 200 1.57 -24.64 -17.32
C ALA A 200 1.20 -26.12 -17.15
N PHE A 201 0.32 -26.43 -16.19
CA PHE A 201 -0.28 -27.77 -16.05
C PHE A 201 -0.97 -28.21 -17.34
N ALA A 202 -1.83 -27.36 -17.91
CA ALA A 202 -2.57 -27.70 -19.12
C ALA A 202 -1.64 -27.88 -20.34
N LEU A 203 -0.57 -27.08 -20.45
CA LEU A 203 0.44 -27.21 -21.49
C LEU A 203 1.27 -28.49 -21.33
N GLY A 204 1.64 -28.85 -20.10
CA GLY A 204 2.34 -30.11 -19.81
C GLY A 204 1.49 -31.33 -20.12
N ALA A 205 0.21 -31.28 -19.75
CA ALA A 205 -0.77 -32.31 -20.10
C ALA A 205 -0.96 -32.40 -21.63
N LEU A 206 -1.10 -31.27 -22.31
CA LEU A 206 -1.25 -31.21 -23.76
C LEU A 206 -0.03 -31.80 -24.47
N LEU A 207 1.17 -31.48 -24.01
CA LEU A 207 2.42 -32.02 -24.58
C LEU A 207 2.45 -33.54 -24.48
N VAL A 208 2.17 -34.10 -23.30
CA VAL A 208 2.16 -35.56 -23.11
C VAL A 208 1.06 -36.22 -23.92
N CYS A 209 -0.16 -35.67 -23.93
CA CYS A 209 -1.24 -36.18 -24.76
C CYS A 209 -0.86 -36.14 -26.24
N ALA A 210 -0.32 -35.04 -26.75
CA ALA A 210 0.07 -34.92 -28.15
C ALA A 210 1.14 -35.94 -28.54
N ILE A 211 2.19 -36.10 -27.73
CA ILE A 211 3.26 -37.08 -27.98
C ILE A 211 2.70 -38.50 -27.98
N ARG A 212 1.97 -38.88 -26.93
CA ARG A 212 1.52 -40.26 -26.76
C ARG A 212 0.42 -40.64 -27.74
N LEU A 213 -0.53 -39.75 -28.01
CA LEU A 213 -1.61 -40.02 -28.98
C LEU A 213 -1.13 -40.02 -30.43
N THR A 214 0.05 -39.46 -30.71
CA THR A 214 0.70 -39.56 -32.02
C THR A 214 1.52 -40.84 -32.15
N GLY A 215 2.28 -41.20 -31.10
CA GLY A 215 3.24 -42.29 -31.14
C GLY A 215 2.70 -43.66 -30.72
N GLU A 216 1.54 -43.71 -30.06
CA GLU A 216 1.00 -44.93 -29.46
C GLU A 216 -0.48 -45.11 -29.82
N GLN A 217 -0.85 -46.34 -30.13
CA GLN A 217 -2.25 -46.70 -30.38
C GLN A 217 -3.00 -46.83 -29.05
N HIS A 218 -3.88 -45.87 -28.76
CA HIS A 218 -4.76 -45.88 -27.59
C HIS A 218 -6.18 -46.29 -27.99
N ASP A 219 -6.75 -47.22 -27.22
CA ASP A 219 -8.17 -47.54 -27.25
C ASP A 219 -8.88 -46.73 -26.17
N PHE A 220 -9.95 -46.04 -26.54
CA PHE A 220 -10.70 -45.17 -25.64
C PHE A 220 -12.05 -45.80 -25.32
N VAL A 221 -12.29 -45.98 -24.03
CA VAL A 221 -13.56 -46.52 -23.53
C VAL A 221 -14.06 -45.65 -22.39
N TRP A 222 -15.35 -45.71 -22.09
CA TRP A 222 -15.87 -45.20 -20.83
C TRP A 222 -16.50 -46.33 -20.03
N GLY A 223 -16.29 -46.28 -18.73
CA GLY A 223 -16.89 -47.24 -17.80
C GLY A 223 -17.05 -46.62 -16.43
N THR A 224 -18.24 -46.77 -15.87
CA THR A 224 -18.63 -46.27 -14.55
C THR A 224 -19.28 -47.35 -13.73
N THR A 225 -19.05 -47.30 -12.42
CA THR A 225 -19.80 -48.11 -11.44
C THR A 225 -21.01 -47.38 -10.90
N LEU A 226 -20.96 -46.04 -10.84
CA LEU A 226 -22.00 -45.21 -10.21
C LEU A 226 -23.04 -44.66 -11.19
N LEU A 227 -22.61 -44.26 -12.39
CA LEU A 227 -23.49 -43.67 -13.39
C LEU A 227 -24.11 -44.78 -14.24
N ALA A 228 -25.41 -44.65 -14.51
CA ALA A 228 -26.08 -45.44 -15.53
C ALA A 228 -25.56 -45.05 -16.93
N ASP A 229 -25.67 -45.95 -17.89
CA ASP A 229 -25.10 -45.77 -19.23
C ASP A 229 -25.63 -44.51 -19.93
N GLU A 230 -26.94 -44.25 -19.87
CA GLU A 230 -27.55 -43.05 -20.44
C GLU A 230 -26.99 -41.75 -19.82
N GLN A 231 -26.73 -41.74 -18.51
CA GLN A 231 -26.17 -40.58 -17.83
C GLN A 231 -24.72 -40.31 -18.26
N ALA A 232 -23.93 -41.37 -18.46
CA ALA A 232 -22.56 -41.26 -18.94
C ALA A 232 -22.51 -40.76 -20.40
N ILE A 233 -23.39 -41.28 -21.26
CA ILE A 233 -23.53 -40.81 -22.64
C ILE A 233 -23.89 -39.32 -22.66
N ASN A 234 -24.93 -38.93 -21.91
CA ASN A 234 -25.36 -37.54 -21.84
C ASN A 234 -24.28 -36.61 -21.29
N LEU A 235 -23.49 -37.05 -20.31
CA LEU A 235 -22.36 -36.27 -19.78
C LEU A 235 -21.29 -36.04 -20.84
N ILE A 236 -20.88 -37.08 -21.58
CA ILE A 236 -19.86 -36.96 -22.62
C ILE A 236 -20.38 -36.10 -23.78
N GLN A 237 -21.65 -36.23 -24.15
CA GLN A 237 -22.29 -35.39 -25.16
C GLN A 237 -22.41 -33.92 -24.72
N ALA A 238 -22.73 -33.66 -23.44
CA ALA A 238 -22.74 -32.32 -22.89
C ALA A 238 -21.35 -31.66 -22.92
N LEU A 239 -20.28 -32.44 -22.71
CA LEU A 239 -18.93 -31.96 -22.95
C LEU A 239 -18.77 -31.66 -24.45
N ALA A 240 -19.10 -32.61 -25.33
CA ALA A 240 -18.91 -32.51 -26.78
C ALA A 240 -19.62 -31.32 -27.46
N TRP A 241 -20.65 -30.76 -26.83
CA TRP A 241 -21.39 -29.60 -27.33
C TRP A 241 -20.50 -28.41 -27.73
N LEU A 242 -19.49 -28.06 -26.92
CA LEU A 242 -18.68 -26.86 -27.19
C LEU A 242 -17.79 -27.01 -28.44
N PRO A 243 -17.03 -28.10 -28.62
CA PRO A 243 -16.31 -28.34 -29.88
C PRO A 243 -17.23 -28.47 -31.08
N ASP A 244 -18.36 -29.16 -30.94
CA ASP A 244 -19.32 -29.36 -32.03
C ASP A 244 -19.90 -28.03 -32.53
N LEU A 245 -20.24 -27.12 -31.61
CA LEU A 245 -20.66 -25.75 -31.93
C LEU A 245 -19.61 -24.98 -32.75
N LEU A 246 -18.32 -25.29 -32.57
CA LEU A 246 -17.20 -24.69 -33.31
C LEU A 246 -16.81 -25.47 -34.57
N ASN A 247 -17.57 -26.52 -34.93
CA ASN A 247 -17.25 -27.48 -36.01
C ASN A 247 -15.86 -28.13 -35.84
N LEU A 248 -15.48 -28.39 -34.59
CA LEU A 248 -14.24 -29.10 -34.24
C LEU A 248 -14.54 -30.58 -33.98
N PRO A 249 -13.53 -31.48 -34.08
CA PRO A 249 -13.72 -32.92 -33.85
C PRO A 249 -14.41 -33.23 -32.53
N ALA A 250 -15.55 -33.92 -32.59
CA ALA A 250 -16.37 -34.33 -31.46
C ALA A 250 -17.01 -35.70 -31.74
N PRO A 251 -17.21 -36.56 -30.70
CA PRO A 251 -17.83 -37.87 -30.87
C PRO A 251 -19.36 -37.75 -31.02
N THR A 252 -19.95 -38.49 -31.96
CA THR A 252 -21.41 -38.58 -32.10
C THR A 252 -22.02 -39.40 -30.96
N PRO A 253 -23.33 -39.28 -30.66
CA PRO A 253 -23.98 -40.09 -29.63
C PRO A 253 -23.77 -41.60 -29.83
N ASP A 254 -23.82 -42.07 -31.08
CA ASP A 254 -23.61 -43.49 -31.42
C ASP A 254 -22.16 -43.93 -31.14
N MET A 255 -21.17 -43.09 -31.47
CA MET A 255 -19.77 -43.35 -31.13
C MET A 255 -19.55 -43.40 -29.61
N VAL A 256 -20.24 -42.55 -28.85
CA VAL A 256 -20.19 -42.61 -27.39
C VAL A 256 -20.81 -43.91 -26.89
N ALA A 257 -21.99 -44.31 -27.36
CA ALA A 257 -22.60 -45.58 -26.97
C ALA A 257 -21.71 -46.79 -27.28
N ALA A 258 -21.05 -46.80 -28.45
CA ALA A 258 -20.14 -47.86 -28.88
C ALA A 258 -18.82 -47.91 -28.08
N ALA A 259 -18.43 -46.82 -27.43
CA ALA A 259 -17.22 -46.75 -26.59
C ALA A 259 -17.41 -47.30 -25.17
N ARG A 260 -18.51 -48.01 -24.88
CA ARG A 260 -18.74 -48.61 -23.56
C ARG A 260 -17.68 -49.66 -23.25
N LEU A 261 -17.15 -49.66 -22.03
CA LEU A 261 -16.26 -50.75 -21.59
C LEU A 261 -16.97 -52.11 -21.73
N GLY A 262 -16.40 -53.00 -22.56
CA GLY A 262 -16.95 -54.32 -22.85
C GLY A 262 -17.57 -54.48 -24.24
N THR A 263 -17.69 -53.40 -25.02
CA THR A 263 -18.08 -53.43 -26.44
C THR A 263 -16.85 -53.31 -27.34
N GLU A 264 -16.92 -53.86 -28.56
CA GLU A 264 -15.85 -53.69 -29.55
C GLU A 264 -15.89 -52.26 -30.11
N THR A 265 -14.76 -51.56 -30.03
CA THR A 265 -14.58 -50.21 -30.59
C THR A 265 -13.86 -50.26 -31.94
N ASP A 266 -14.41 -49.56 -32.93
CA ASP A 266 -13.82 -49.45 -34.26
C ASP A 266 -12.52 -48.64 -34.29
N ALA A 267 -11.59 -49.04 -35.16
CA ALA A 267 -10.30 -48.37 -35.30
C ALA A 267 -10.39 -46.93 -35.83
N SER A 268 -11.45 -46.58 -36.58
CA SER A 268 -11.72 -45.22 -37.08
C SER A 268 -11.99 -44.23 -35.96
N ASP A 269 -12.59 -44.69 -34.87
CA ASP A 269 -13.10 -43.83 -33.81
C ASP A 269 -11.98 -43.30 -32.92
N ARG A 270 -10.86 -44.04 -32.84
CA ARG A 270 -9.67 -43.65 -32.08
C ARG A 270 -9.13 -42.28 -32.46
N GLN A 271 -9.13 -41.96 -33.75
CA GLN A 271 -8.63 -40.67 -34.23
C GLN A 271 -9.53 -39.52 -33.80
N VAL A 272 -10.85 -39.74 -33.83
CA VAL A 272 -11.84 -38.73 -33.38
C VAL A 272 -11.69 -38.51 -31.88
N TRP A 273 -11.60 -39.58 -31.08
CA TRP A 273 -11.38 -39.47 -29.64
C TRP A 273 -10.08 -38.76 -29.28
N GLY A 274 -8.97 -39.11 -29.94
CA GLY A 274 -7.68 -38.47 -29.71
C GLY A 274 -7.72 -36.97 -30.02
N ARG A 275 -8.32 -36.57 -31.15
CA ARG A 275 -8.50 -35.15 -31.51
C ARG A 275 -9.44 -34.43 -30.54
N PHE A 276 -10.54 -35.08 -30.16
CA PHE A 276 -11.52 -34.54 -29.22
C PHE A 276 -10.88 -34.20 -27.87
N ILE A 277 -10.04 -35.09 -27.32
CA ILE A 277 -9.30 -34.88 -26.07
C ILE A 277 -8.42 -33.63 -26.16
N LEU A 278 -7.66 -33.48 -27.24
CA LEU A 278 -6.77 -32.33 -27.45
C LEU A 278 -7.58 -31.03 -27.58
N VAL A 279 -8.65 -31.04 -28.38
CA VAL A 279 -9.53 -29.88 -28.57
C VAL A 279 -10.17 -29.47 -27.24
N MET A 280 -10.67 -30.43 -26.47
CA MET A 280 -11.23 -30.18 -25.16
C MET A 280 -10.25 -29.50 -24.23
N LEU A 281 -9.06 -30.08 -24.07
CA LEU A 281 -8.02 -29.52 -23.20
C LEU A 281 -7.67 -28.07 -23.60
N ILE A 282 -7.61 -27.79 -24.90
CA ILE A 282 -7.38 -26.44 -25.43
C ILE A 282 -8.53 -25.50 -25.05
N LEU A 283 -9.77 -25.85 -25.38
CA LEU A 283 -10.91 -24.95 -25.24
C LEU A 283 -11.37 -24.74 -23.79
N THR A 284 -11.38 -25.78 -22.97
CA THR A 284 -11.92 -25.71 -21.61
C THR A 284 -10.87 -25.33 -20.58
N THR A 285 -9.60 -25.67 -20.81
CA THR A 285 -8.54 -25.50 -19.80
C THR A 285 -7.49 -24.47 -20.23
N ILE A 286 -6.97 -24.52 -21.46
CA ILE A 286 -5.87 -23.63 -21.89
C ILE A 286 -6.39 -22.22 -22.20
N VAL A 287 -7.35 -22.08 -23.12
CA VAL A 287 -7.83 -20.78 -23.59
C VAL A 287 -8.34 -19.90 -22.43
N PRO A 288 -9.20 -20.38 -21.51
CA PRO A 288 -9.68 -19.55 -20.40
C PRO A 288 -8.54 -19.14 -19.45
N ARG A 289 -7.57 -20.02 -19.19
CA ARG A 289 -6.43 -19.73 -18.31
C ARG A 289 -5.45 -18.77 -18.95
N LEU A 290 -5.21 -18.88 -20.26
CA LEU A 290 -4.39 -17.93 -21.01
C LEU A 290 -4.99 -16.52 -20.95
N LEU A 291 -6.29 -16.40 -21.24
CA LEU A 291 -7.01 -15.13 -21.17
C LEU A 291 -6.91 -14.50 -19.78
N LEU A 292 -7.17 -15.26 -18.72
CA LEU A 292 -7.09 -14.77 -17.35
C LEU A 292 -5.67 -14.42 -16.92
N THR A 293 -4.66 -15.18 -17.36
CA THR A 293 -3.24 -14.87 -17.14
C THR A 293 -2.89 -13.52 -17.76
N VAL A 294 -3.29 -13.29 -19.01
CA VAL A 294 -3.07 -12.01 -19.70
C VAL A 294 -3.79 -10.87 -19.00
N VAL A 295 -5.07 -11.03 -18.65
CA VAL A 295 -5.84 -10.00 -17.93
C VAL A 295 -5.18 -9.66 -16.58
N CYS A 296 -4.76 -10.68 -15.81
CA CYS A 296 -4.08 -10.48 -14.53
C CYS A 296 -2.72 -9.79 -14.69
N ALA A 297 -1.95 -10.14 -15.73
CA ALA A 297 -0.68 -9.49 -16.05
C ALA A 297 -0.88 -8.01 -16.40
N LEU A 298 -1.82 -7.71 -17.29
CA LEU A 298 -2.13 -6.34 -17.70
C LEU A 298 -2.62 -5.49 -16.53
N ARG A 299 -3.55 -6.02 -15.71
CA ARG A 299 -4.05 -5.34 -14.51
C ARG A 299 -2.97 -5.10 -13.46
N SER A 300 -2.12 -6.10 -13.21
CA SER A 300 -1.00 -5.96 -12.28
C SER A 300 -0.01 -4.91 -12.75
N ARG A 301 0.35 -4.92 -14.05
CA ARG A 301 1.25 -3.92 -14.65
C ARG A 301 0.68 -2.50 -14.59
N TRP A 302 -0.61 -2.36 -14.86
CA TRP A 302 -1.30 -1.06 -14.78
C TRP A 302 -1.33 -0.52 -13.34
N LEU A 303 -1.65 -1.35 -12.35
CA LEU A 303 -1.65 -0.97 -10.94
C LEU A 303 -0.25 -0.65 -10.41
N LEU A 304 0.77 -1.42 -10.79
CA LEU A 304 2.16 -1.14 -10.46
C LEU A 304 2.62 0.23 -10.99
N GLY A 305 2.16 0.61 -12.19
CA GLY A 305 2.45 1.93 -12.78
C GLY A 305 1.78 3.11 -12.08
N ARG A 306 0.79 2.85 -11.20
CA ARG A 306 0.09 3.86 -10.40
C ARG A 306 0.59 3.95 -8.96
N LEU A 307 1.59 3.16 -8.60
CA LEU A 307 2.22 3.28 -7.29
C LEU A 307 2.96 4.60 -7.19
N SER A 308 2.60 5.40 -6.20
CA SER A 308 3.21 6.70 -5.89
C SER A 308 3.48 6.79 -4.40
N LEU A 309 4.43 7.65 -4.02
CA LEU A 309 4.63 7.99 -2.61
C LEU A 309 3.42 8.76 -2.07
N ASN A 310 2.95 8.37 -0.88
CA ASN A 310 1.98 9.18 -0.14
C ASN A 310 2.72 10.32 0.58
N LEU A 311 2.92 11.44 -0.12
CA LEU A 311 3.59 12.63 0.44
C LEU A 311 2.86 13.23 1.66
N GLY A 312 1.61 12.85 1.91
CA GLY A 312 0.86 13.23 3.12
C GLY A 312 1.31 12.49 4.39
N HIS A 313 2.11 11.43 4.27
CA HIS A 313 2.61 10.71 5.44
C HIS A 313 3.63 11.59 6.21
N THR A 314 3.52 11.64 7.55
CA THR A 314 4.34 12.49 8.45
C THR A 314 5.84 12.40 8.19
N PHE A 315 6.36 11.18 7.98
CA PHE A 315 7.74 10.93 7.56
C PHE A 315 8.18 11.77 6.34
N TYR A 316 7.40 11.77 5.26
CA TYR A 316 7.74 12.50 4.04
C TYR A 316 7.53 13.99 4.19
N GLN A 317 6.51 14.42 4.94
CA GLN A 317 6.33 15.84 5.26
C GLN A 317 7.55 16.38 6.03
N ARG A 318 8.06 15.63 7.01
CA ARG A 318 9.27 15.99 7.75
C ARG A 318 10.50 16.06 6.85
N ALA A 319 10.71 15.08 5.98
CA ALA A 319 11.79 15.12 5.00
C ALA A 319 11.67 16.33 4.05
N LEU A 320 10.47 16.61 3.54
CA LEU A 320 10.24 17.77 2.69
C LEU A 320 10.50 19.10 3.42
N LEU A 321 10.26 19.18 4.73
CA LEU A 321 10.63 20.35 5.53
C LEU A 321 12.14 20.51 5.64
N GLU A 322 12.89 19.44 5.90
CA GLU A 322 14.35 19.47 5.94
C GLU A 322 14.97 19.88 4.61
N LEU A 323 14.39 19.41 3.50
CA LEU A 323 14.82 19.76 2.16
C LEU A 323 14.60 21.26 1.85
N ARG A 324 13.57 21.87 2.45
CA ARG A 324 13.31 23.32 2.35
C ARG A 324 14.21 24.17 3.26
N ARG A 325 14.91 23.57 4.23
CA ARG A 325 15.91 24.30 5.02
C ARG A 325 17.09 24.61 4.10
N HIS A 326 17.27 25.89 3.77
CA HIS A 326 18.32 26.38 2.87
C HIS A 326 19.67 25.66 3.07
N PRO A 327 20.41 25.36 1.99
CA PRO A 327 21.76 24.82 2.12
C PRO A 327 22.61 25.79 2.96
N ARG A 328 23.49 25.25 3.81
CA ARG A 328 24.52 26.08 4.42
C ARG A 328 25.33 26.67 3.27
N GLN A 329 25.28 27.99 3.13
CA GLN A 329 26.15 28.70 2.21
C GLN A 329 27.60 28.39 2.65
N PRO A 330 28.43 27.74 1.81
CA PRO A 330 29.84 27.55 2.14
C PRO A 330 30.49 28.94 2.16
N ASP A 331 31.15 29.28 3.26
CA ASP A 331 32.04 30.43 3.41
C ASP A 331 31.43 31.81 3.09
N GLY A 332 30.38 32.18 3.81
CA GLY A 332 30.10 33.59 4.11
C GLY A 332 30.62 33.92 5.52
N PRO A 333 31.18 35.12 5.78
CA PRO A 333 31.56 35.50 7.14
C PRO A 333 30.37 35.30 8.07
N PRO A 334 30.60 34.87 9.34
CA PRO A 334 29.53 34.61 10.28
C PRO A 334 28.56 35.79 10.27
N PRO A 335 27.23 35.56 10.23
CA PRO A 335 26.28 36.65 10.27
C PRO A 335 26.63 37.47 11.52
N ALA A 336 26.95 38.74 11.31
CA ALA A 336 27.34 39.65 12.36
C ALA A 336 26.36 39.48 13.52
N ASP A 337 26.90 39.32 14.73
CA ASP A 337 26.15 39.21 15.96
C ASP A 337 24.96 40.16 15.89
N VAL A 338 23.76 39.58 15.71
CA VAL A 338 22.52 40.34 15.79
C VAL A 338 22.47 40.74 17.25
N LEU A 339 22.99 41.94 17.53
CA LEU A 339 22.96 42.56 18.84
C LEU A 339 21.51 42.53 19.30
N TYR A 340 21.29 41.59 20.20
CA TYR A 340 20.07 41.39 20.95
C TYR A 340 19.73 42.72 21.63
N ARG A 341 18.67 43.38 21.15
CA ARG A 341 18.07 44.52 21.83
C ARG A 341 16.92 44.00 22.70
N PRO A 342 17.06 43.93 24.03
CA PRO A 342 15.95 43.65 24.91
C PRO A 342 15.07 44.90 25.02
N GLY A 343 13.75 44.70 24.99
CA GLY A 343 12.79 45.76 25.31
C GLY A 343 12.02 46.26 24.09
N GLY A 344 10.90 45.58 23.80
CA GLY A 344 9.84 46.09 22.96
C GLY A 344 8.57 45.34 23.31
N SER A 345 7.62 46.05 23.92
CA SER A 345 6.25 45.59 24.10
C SER A 345 5.70 45.12 22.75
N ILE A 346 5.17 43.90 22.71
CA ILE A 346 4.65 43.28 21.48
C ILE A 346 3.22 43.80 21.28
N GLU A 347 3.08 45.04 20.80
CA GLU A 347 1.81 45.55 20.28
C GLU A 347 1.78 45.41 18.75
N ALA A 348 0.70 44.78 18.27
CA ALA A 348 0.27 44.63 16.87
C ALA A 348 1.30 44.12 15.86
N ARG A 349 1.60 42.82 15.88
CA ARG A 349 2.25 42.13 14.75
C ARG A 349 1.22 41.69 13.72
N SER A 350 1.39 42.15 12.48
CA SER A 350 0.64 41.70 11.31
C SER A 350 0.81 40.19 11.08
N PHE A 351 -0.20 39.53 10.49
CA PHE A 351 -0.08 38.13 10.08
C PHE A 351 1.14 37.92 9.18
N GLY A 352 1.80 36.77 9.33
CA GLY A 352 2.90 36.38 8.47
C GLY A 352 2.47 36.23 7.00
N PRO A 353 3.40 36.37 6.05
CA PRO A 353 3.09 36.35 4.62
C PRO A 353 2.77 34.95 4.08
N ALA A 354 2.97 33.89 4.88
CA ALA A 354 2.63 32.54 4.49
C ALA A 354 1.11 32.29 4.51
N GLU A 355 0.64 31.33 3.70
CA GLU A 355 -0.74 30.84 3.77
C GLU A 355 -0.96 29.78 4.87
N TYR A 356 0.12 29.15 5.34
CA TYR A 356 0.08 28.06 6.32
C TYR A 356 0.16 28.56 7.77
N VAL A 357 -0.30 27.72 8.69
CA VAL A 357 -0.34 28.01 10.14
C VAL A 357 0.57 27.02 10.86
N ALA A 358 1.46 27.44 11.74
CA ALA A 358 2.27 26.49 12.51
C ALA A 358 1.48 25.97 13.74
N VAL A 359 1.59 24.69 14.08
CA VAL A 359 0.86 24.04 15.18
C VAL A 359 1.85 23.39 16.12
N LEU A 360 1.72 23.62 17.42
CA LEU A 360 2.66 23.13 18.44
C LEU A 360 1.88 22.59 19.64
N GLY A 361 2.15 21.35 20.05
CA GLY A 361 1.60 20.78 21.28
C GLY A 361 2.42 21.20 22.49
N LEU A 362 1.77 21.66 23.55
CA LEU A 362 2.39 21.99 24.83
C LEU A 362 1.86 21.04 25.89
N GLU A 363 2.73 20.15 26.38
CA GLU A 363 2.45 19.23 27.50
C GLU A 363 1.07 18.57 27.42
N LEU A 364 0.78 17.96 26.26
CA LEU A 364 -0.50 17.30 26.02
C LEU A 364 -0.55 15.93 26.70
N ASP A 365 -1.59 15.70 27.50
CA ASP A 365 -1.80 14.40 28.15
C ASP A 365 -2.25 13.30 27.16
N ASP A 366 -2.87 13.69 26.04
CA ASP A 366 -3.29 12.81 24.94
C ASP A 366 -2.32 12.85 23.75
N SER A 367 -1.00 12.78 24.00
CA SER A 367 0.01 12.80 22.92
C SER A 367 -0.20 11.70 21.86
N GLY A 368 -0.87 10.59 22.20
CA GLY A 368 -1.26 9.54 21.27
C GLY A 368 -2.31 9.94 20.23
N ARG A 369 -2.99 11.09 20.41
CA ARG A 369 -3.88 11.70 19.40
C ARG A 369 -3.16 12.72 18.51
N TRP A 370 -1.85 12.93 18.73
CA TRP A 370 -1.00 13.77 17.89
C TRP A 370 -0.50 13.00 16.67
N PRO A 371 -0.42 13.61 15.47
CA PRO A 371 -0.76 14.99 15.15
C PRO A 371 -2.28 15.24 15.03
N PRO A 372 -2.75 16.46 15.36
CA PRO A 372 -4.15 16.83 15.18
C PRO A 372 -4.56 16.76 13.69
N PRO A 373 -5.83 16.47 13.37
CA PRO A 373 -6.34 16.40 11.99
C PRO A 373 -6.51 17.80 11.38
N VAL A 374 -5.39 18.46 11.04
CA VAL A 374 -5.31 19.91 10.74
C VAL A 374 -5.24 20.26 9.25
N GLU A 375 -5.68 19.35 8.39
CA GLU A 375 -5.65 19.52 6.93
C GLU A 375 -6.43 20.77 6.46
N HIS A 376 -7.56 21.06 7.11
CA HIS A 376 -8.49 22.15 6.77
C HIS A 376 -7.96 23.58 7.00
N TRP A 377 -6.82 23.71 7.68
CA TRP A 377 -6.20 25.00 7.99
C TRP A 377 -4.76 25.10 7.53
N GLN A 378 -4.31 24.17 6.68
CA GLN A 378 -2.94 24.11 6.18
C GLN A 378 -1.93 24.15 7.35
N GLY A 379 -2.18 23.33 8.38
CA GLY A 379 -1.36 23.26 9.58
C GLY A 379 0.02 22.66 9.32
N LEU A 380 1.08 23.37 9.69
CA LEU A 380 2.45 22.91 9.82
C LEU A 380 2.68 22.44 11.25
N ASP A 381 2.65 21.13 11.47
CA ASP A 381 2.94 20.53 12.77
C ASP A 381 4.43 20.66 13.14
N LEU A 382 4.71 21.33 14.27
CA LEU A 382 6.03 21.49 14.90
C LEU A 382 6.28 20.48 16.02
N GLY A 383 5.37 19.51 16.21
CA GLY A 383 5.42 18.47 17.22
C GLY A 383 4.80 18.89 18.54
N HIS A 384 4.98 18.05 19.55
CA HIS A 384 4.61 18.37 20.93
C HIS A 384 5.86 18.49 21.81
N ILE A 385 5.81 19.41 22.76
CA ILE A 385 6.87 19.66 23.74
C ILE A 385 6.53 18.90 25.00
N ALA A 386 7.31 17.86 25.32
CA ALA A 386 7.27 17.15 26.60
C ALA A 386 8.55 17.35 27.43
N SER A 387 9.62 17.88 26.83
CA SER A 387 10.91 18.11 27.48
C SER A 387 11.56 19.45 27.11
N ARG A 388 12.51 19.91 27.94
CA ARG A 388 13.30 21.13 27.68
C ARG A 388 14.10 21.07 26.38
N THR A 389 14.59 19.89 26.00
CA THR A 389 15.34 19.70 24.76
C THR A 389 14.43 19.83 23.54
N GLU A 390 13.22 19.27 23.60
CA GLU A 390 12.19 19.44 22.57
C GLU A 390 11.74 20.89 22.47
N ALA A 391 11.58 21.59 23.61
CA ALA A 391 11.26 23.01 23.64
C ALA A 391 12.30 23.84 22.87
N ARG A 392 13.60 23.64 23.15
CA ARG A 392 14.68 24.35 22.44
C ARG A 392 14.66 24.08 20.94
N ARG A 393 14.41 22.83 20.53
CA ARG A 393 14.33 22.46 19.10
C ARG A 393 13.12 23.10 18.43
N ALA A 394 11.93 22.97 19.01
CA ALA A 394 10.71 23.54 18.46
C ALA A 394 10.78 25.06 18.31
N LEU A 395 11.39 25.76 19.27
CA LEU A 395 11.62 27.21 19.19
C LEU A 395 12.61 27.59 18.09
N ALA A 396 13.69 26.81 17.92
CA ALA A 396 14.65 27.03 16.84
C ALA A 396 14.00 26.77 15.46
N ASP A 397 13.23 25.69 15.34
CA ASP A 397 12.48 25.34 14.13
C ASP A 397 11.49 26.45 13.76
N LEU A 398 10.74 26.95 14.74
CA LEU A 398 9.79 28.04 14.57
C LEU A 398 10.47 29.34 14.12
N ALA A 399 11.59 29.72 14.73
CA ALA A 399 12.33 30.93 14.38
C ALA A 399 12.95 30.88 12.97
N ALA A 400 13.29 29.67 12.51
CA ALA A 400 13.90 29.43 11.20
C ALA A 400 12.90 29.42 10.03
N LEU A 401 11.58 29.41 10.28
CA LEU A 401 10.57 29.37 9.22
C LEU A 401 10.61 30.63 8.34
N ARG A 402 10.77 30.43 7.02
CA ARG A 402 10.70 31.48 5.99
C ARG A 402 9.90 30.94 4.78
N PRO A 403 8.83 31.62 4.32
CA PRO A 403 8.18 32.77 4.96
C PRO A 403 7.66 32.44 6.36
N ALA A 404 7.58 33.43 7.25
CA ALA A 404 7.02 33.23 8.59
C ALA A 404 5.56 32.74 8.47
N PRO A 405 5.15 31.78 9.33
CA PRO A 405 3.78 31.27 9.31
C PRO A 405 2.78 32.41 9.48
N ARG A 406 1.56 32.26 8.97
CA ARG A 406 0.53 33.30 9.10
C ARG A 406 0.30 33.66 10.57
N PHE A 407 0.15 32.63 11.39
CA PHE A 407 0.13 32.65 12.84
C PHE A 407 0.53 31.26 13.38
N VAL A 408 0.71 31.15 14.68
CA VAL A 408 1.02 29.89 15.38
C VAL A 408 -0.17 29.49 16.24
N VAL A 409 -0.53 28.21 16.26
CA VAL A 409 -1.48 27.63 17.20
C VAL A 409 -0.74 26.74 18.18
N VAL A 410 -0.81 27.07 19.46
CA VAL A 410 -0.28 26.23 20.53
C VAL A 410 -1.44 25.47 21.15
N MET A 411 -1.38 24.14 21.17
CA MET A 411 -2.41 23.29 21.75
C MET A 411 -1.98 22.82 23.14
N ALA A 412 -2.77 23.12 24.18
CA ALA A 412 -2.47 22.75 25.55
C ALA A 412 -3.67 22.07 26.23
N SER A 413 -3.41 21.21 27.22
CA SER A 413 -4.46 20.51 27.98
C SER A 413 -4.99 21.38 29.12
N MET A 414 -6.31 21.57 29.21
CA MET A 414 -6.98 22.27 30.32
C MET A 414 -6.86 21.55 31.66
N ILE A 415 -6.59 20.24 31.62
CA ILE A 415 -6.32 19.43 32.81
C ILE A 415 -5.10 19.98 33.56
N ARG A 416 -4.15 20.60 32.84
CA ARG A 416 -2.99 21.26 33.44
C ARG A 416 -3.33 22.68 33.87
N SER A 417 -2.75 23.07 34.99
CA SER A 417 -2.81 24.45 35.48
C SER A 417 -1.90 25.35 34.65
N PRO A 418 -2.27 26.62 34.39
CA PRO A 418 -1.40 27.59 33.72
C PRO A 418 -0.26 28.03 34.64
N ASP A 419 0.76 27.18 34.78
CA ASP A 419 1.91 27.44 35.64
C ASP A 419 2.92 28.41 34.99
N ARG A 420 3.94 28.80 35.76
CA ARG A 420 4.97 29.72 35.29
C ARG A 420 5.77 29.14 34.11
N ALA A 421 6.03 27.84 34.12
CA ALA A 421 6.85 27.19 33.09
C ALA A 421 6.14 27.16 31.73
N ALA A 422 4.84 26.84 31.71
CA ALA A 422 4.01 26.88 30.51
C ALA A 422 3.92 28.31 29.94
N MET A 423 3.77 29.32 30.80
CA MET A 423 3.71 30.73 30.38
C MET A 423 5.06 31.24 29.84
N ASP A 424 6.19 30.84 30.44
CA ASP A 424 7.53 31.17 29.97
C ASP A 424 7.80 30.55 28.58
N LEU A 425 7.32 29.32 28.36
CA LEU A 425 7.43 28.64 27.09
C LEU A 425 6.54 29.28 26.01
N LEU A 426 5.29 29.62 26.32
CA LEU A 426 4.41 30.38 25.41
C LEU A 426 5.02 31.73 25.02
N SER A 427 5.60 32.44 25.98
CA SER A 427 6.30 33.71 25.72
C SER A 427 7.51 33.51 24.81
N SER A 428 8.22 32.39 24.96
CA SER A 428 9.34 32.02 24.09
C SER A 428 8.88 31.67 22.68
N VAL A 429 7.75 30.97 22.54
CA VAL A 429 7.11 30.66 21.25
C VAL A 429 6.69 31.94 20.54
N ALA A 430 5.98 32.84 21.22
CA ALA A 430 5.58 34.13 20.65
C ALA A 430 6.77 34.98 20.20
N ARG A 431 7.86 34.97 20.97
CA ARG A 431 9.10 35.67 20.63
C ARG A 431 9.78 35.06 19.41
N ALA A 432 9.89 33.73 19.35
CA ALA A 432 10.52 32.99 18.26
C ALA A 432 9.70 33.09 16.94
N ALA A 433 8.37 33.02 17.03
CA ALA A 433 7.47 33.03 15.88
C ALA A 433 7.53 34.32 15.07
N GLY A 434 7.66 35.47 15.73
CA GLY A 434 7.58 36.74 15.02
C GLY A 434 6.16 37.15 14.61
N VAL A 435 5.14 36.32 14.86
CA VAL A 435 3.76 36.43 14.35
C VAL A 435 2.74 36.13 15.45
N PRO A 436 1.43 36.38 15.25
CA PRO A 436 0.41 36.08 16.26
C PRO A 436 0.41 34.60 16.70
N VAL A 437 0.15 34.36 17.97
CA VAL A 437 0.00 33.05 18.62
C VAL A 437 -1.41 32.92 19.18
N LEU A 438 -2.10 31.86 18.79
CA LEU A 438 -3.40 31.43 19.31
C LEU A 438 -3.18 30.22 20.23
N LEU A 439 -3.61 30.32 21.48
CA LEU A 439 -3.63 29.18 22.40
C LEU A 439 -4.96 28.44 22.24
N LEU A 440 -4.91 27.18 21.82
CA LEU A 440 -6.04 26.28 21.75
C LEU A 440 -6.03 25.34 22.96
N LEU A 441 -7.01 25.50 23.85
CA LEU A 441 -7.15 24.70 25.05
C LEU A 441 -8.05 23.50 24.78
N LEU A 442 -7.55 22.30 25.11
CA LEU A 442 -8.21 21.01 24.89
C LEU A 442 -8.63 20.37 26.21
N ASN A 443 -9.51 19.36 26.15
CA ASN A 443 -9.89 18.52 27.28
C ASN A 443 -10.75 19.22 28.36
N GLY A 444 -11.57 20.21 27.99
CA GLY A 444 -12.51 20.86 28.93
C GLY A 444 -13.53 19.90 29.53
N GLU A 445 -14.05 18.95 28.76
CA GLU A 445 -15.00 17.93 29.25
C GLU A 445 -14.39 17.01 30.31
N ARG A 446 -13.09 16.65 30.17
CA ARG A 446 -12.38 15.85 31.16
C ARG A 446 -12.09 16.62 32.45
N LEU A 447 -12.05 17.95 32.38
CA LEU A 447 -11.93 18.81 33.55
C LEU A 447 -13.25 18.86 34.33
N GLU A 448 -14.39 18.95 33.63
CA GLU A 448 -15.72 18.86 34.24
C GLU A 448 -15.94 17.50 34.93
N GLN A 449 -15.44 16.40 34.35
CA GLN A 449 -15.46 15.07 34.97
C GLN A 449 -14.64 14.97 36.27
N ARG A 450 -13.74 15.93 36.52
CA ARG A 450 -12.98 16.04 37.78
C ARG A 450 -13.63 16.99 38.78
N GLU A 451 -14.86 17.45 38.51
CA GLU A 451 -15.60 18.42 39.33
C GLU A 451 -14.87 19.77 39.46
N GLU A 452 -13.99 20.11 38.52
CA GLU A 452 -13.27 21.39 38.47
C GLU A 452 -14.01 22.41 37.57
N ASP A 453 -14.05 23.68 37.98
CA ASP A 453 -14.73 24.74 37.23
C ASP A 453 -13.99 25.06 35.91
N ARG A 454 -14.56 24.57 34.81
CA ARG A 454 -14.09 24.76 33.44
C ARG A 454 -14.03 26.24 33.03
N ALA A 455 -15.04 27.02 33.40
CA ALA A 455 -15.10 28.44 33.05
C ALA A 455 -14.01 29.21 33.81
N GLN A 456 -13.77 28.86 35.07
CA GLN A 456 -12.68 29.44 35.85
C GLN A 456 -11.32 29.08 35.27
N ARG A 457 -11.09 27.80 34.91
CA ARG A 457 -9.81 27.37 34.32
C ARG A 457 -9.53 28.07 33.00
N LEU A 458 -10.55 28.23 32.14
CA LEU A 458 -10.43 28.98 30.90
C LEU A 458 -10.08 30.46 31.15
N ARG A 459 -10.73 31.10 32.13
CA ARG A 459 -10.40 32.47 32.55
C ARG A 459 -8.97 32.60 33.06
N ASP A 460 -8.50 31.64 33.86
CA ASP A 460 -7.14 31.65 34.42
C ASP A 460 -6.07 31.53 33.32
N TRP A 461 -6.29 30.64 32.35
CA TRP A 461 -5.42 30.51 31.18
C TRP A 461 -5.46 31.78 30.31
N ALA A 462 -6.66 32.33 30.04
CA ALA A 462 -6.81 33.55 29.25
C ALA A 462 -6.11 34.76 29.90
N GLU A 463 -6.27 34.93 31.22
CA GLU A 463 -5.65 36.04 31.95
C GLU A 463 -4.12 35.94 31.95
N ARG A 464 -3.56 34.74 32.16
CA ARG A 464 -2.11 34.55 32.15
C ARG A 464 -1.51 34.60 30.74
N ALA A 465 -2.18 34.03 29.75
CA ALA A 465 -1.73 34.05 28.36
C ALA A 465 -1.70 35.48 27.78
N ARG A 466 -2.65 36.35 28.16
CA ARG A 466 -2.62 37.79 27.81
C ARG A 466 -1.32 38.47 28.26
N ARG A 467 -0.78 38.09 29.41
CA ARG A 467 0.49 38.62 29.94
C ARG A 467 1.73 38.05 29.23
N SER A 468 1.58 36.92 28.53
CA SER A 468 2.66 36.18 27.84
C SER A 468 2.71 36.42 26.33
N SER A 469 2.15 37.54 25.85
CA SER A 469 2.16 37.93 24.43
C SER A 469 1.43 36.95 23.49
N VAL A 470 0.47 36.19 24.02
CA VAL A 470 -0.47 35.36 23.23
C VAL A 470 -1.68 36.22 22.84
N GLN A 471 -2.06 36.19 21.56
CA GLN A 471 -3.03 37.12 20.96
C GLN A 471 -4.48 36.61 21.06
N GLY A 472 -4.68 35.29 21.17
CA GLY A 472 -6.00 34.71 21.35
C GLY A 472 -5.95 33.45 22.21
N VAL A 473 -7.00 33.20 22.98
CA VAL A 473 -7.21 31.93 23.68
C VAL A 473 -8.57 31.40 23.30
N ARG A 474 -8.64 30.14 22.86
CA ARG A 474 -9.88 29.49 22.45
C ARG A 474 -9.90 28.07 22.97
N GLU A 475 -11.07 27.65 23.41
CA GLU A 475 -11.31 26.26 23.78
C GLU A 475 -11.79 25.44 22.57
N SER A 476 -11.39 24.17 22.49
CA SER A 476 -11.86 23.19 21.52
C SER A 476 -11.74 21.76 22.08
N ASN A 477 -12.45 20.81 21.47
CA ASN A 477 -12.20 19.38 21.70
C ASN A 477 -11.41 18.76 20.54
N TRP A 478 -10.77 17.61 20.80
CA TRP A 478 -10.06 16.82 19.78
C TRP A 478 -10.96 16.44 18.60
N ASP A 479 -12.21 16.08 18.90
CA ASP A 479 -13.17 15.60 17.91
C ASP A 479 -13.74 16.74 17.04
N ASP A 480 -13.62 17.99 17.51
CA ASP A 480 -14.07 19.20 16.80
C ASP A 480 -12.98 19.81 15.91
N LEU A 481 -11.71 19.43 16.10
CA LEU A 481 -10.57 19.93 15.30
C LEU A 481 -10.76 19.78 13.78
N PRO A 482 -11.32 18.67 13.25
CA PRO A 482 -11.59 18.55 11.82
C PRO A 482 -12.58 19.60 11.28
N SER A 483 -13.46 20.13 12.12
CA SER A 483 -14.48 21.12 11.73
C SER A 483 -13.97 22.58 11.78
N LEU A 484 -12.78 22.80 12.33
CA LEU A 484 -12.14 24.12 12.44
C LEU A 484 -11.45 24.49 11.13
N THR A 485 -11.94 25.56 10.51
CA THR A 485 -11.33 26.19 9.33
C THR A 485 -10.32 27.26 9.72
N ARG A 486 -9.31 27.50 8.87
CA ARG A 486 -8.32 28.59 9.06
C ARG A 486 -8.96 29.95 9.38
N HIS A 487 -10.01 30.31 8.64
CA HIS A 487 -10.70 31.58 8.80
C HIS A 487 -11.33 31.75 10.21
N ARG A 488 -11.84 30.67 10.80
CA ARG A 488 -12.38 30.67 12.18
C ARG A 488 -11.28 30.82 13.24
N LEU A 489 -10.08 30.31 12.97
CA LEU A 489 -8.91 30.48 13.83
C LEU A 489 -8.34 31.89 13.71
N GLU A 490 -8.30 32.45 12.49
CA GLU A 490 -7.94 33.86 12.25
C GLU A 490 -8.91 34.83 12.93
N ALA A 491 -10.22 34.57 12.85
CA ALA A 491 -11.23 35.38 13.55
C ALA A 491 -11.02 35.39 15.07
N ALA A 492 -10.53 34.29 15.65
CA ALA A 492 -10.24 34.19 17.08
C ALA A 492 -8.99 35.01 17.50
N LEU A 493 -8.10 35.33 16.56
CA LEU A 493 -6.98 36.25 16.77
C LEU A 493 -7.35 37.72 16.57
N GLY A 494 -8.42 37.98 15.82
CA GLY A 494 -8.82 39.31 15.36
C GLY A 494 -9.78 40.09 16.26
N GLY A 495 -10.28 39.50 17.36
CA GLY A 495 -11.14 40.14 18.35
C GLY A 495 -12.20 41.07 17.74
N ASP A 496 -13.32 40.50 17.28
CA ASP A 496 -14.53 41.19 16.78
C ASP A 496 -14.38 42.69 16.46
N ARG A 497 -13.89 43.01 15.27
CA ARG A 497 -14.00 44.34 14.67
C ARG A 497 -15.22 44.47 13.74
N SER A 498 -16.21 43.57 13.85
CA SER A 498 -17.38 43.55 12.97
C SER A 498 -18.72 43.79 13.68
N ALA A 499 -18.69 44.37 14.89
CA ALA A 499 -19.89 44.86 15.57
C ALA A 499 -19.79 46.37 15.89
N SER A 500 -19.52 47.20 14.88
CA SER A 500 -19.83 48.65 14.94
C SER A 500 -20.27 49.14 13.56
N GLY A 501 -21.43 48.68 13.13
CA GLY A 501 -22.14 49.17 11.95
C GLY A 501 -23.56 49.55 12.31
N THR A 502 -23.72 50.74 12.91
CA THR A 502 -24.86 51.65 12.71
C THR A 502 -26.26 51.04 12.55
N THR A 503 -26.94 50.81 13.68
CA THR A 503 -28.35 51.23 13.91
C THR A 503 -28.26 52.64 14.50
N THR A 504 -28.81 53.72 13.95
CA THR A 504 -30.21 54.10 13.64
C THR A 504 -30.17 55.56 13.13
N PRO A 505 -31.28 56.16 12.64
CA PRO A 505 -32.62 55.64 12.39
C PRO A 505 -32.98 55.49 10.90
#